data_AF-A0A0S8DVT4-F1
#
_entry.id   AF-A0A0S8DVT4-F1
#
_cell.length_a   1.000
_cell.length_b   1.000
_cell.length_c   1.000
_cell.angle_alpha   90.00
_cell.angle_beta   90.00
_cell.angle_gamma   90.00
#
_symmetry.space_group_name_H-M   'P 1'
#
loop_
_entity.id
_entity.type
_entity.pdbx_description
1 polymer ?
#
loop_
_entity_poly.entity_id
_entity_poly.type
_entity_poly.pdbx_seq_one_letter_code
_entity_poly.pdbx_strand_id
1 'polypeptide(L)'
;MVLGPDGIRGLAISLSVGAIAGCAAAFLKLGLGLPGHKAIIWMTPVIAARLLGRCRIGTTAGAFTAAFVSLGSGGNLAGGLLGLPLVGAAGALVDACILRLENRKASASHTIIAVALAAMLANLICYAKRLLVPVGIAPHDIFGSAAVLLRPTSYALFGLLAGLIAAAGTYLFRRRKNPNESS
;
A
#
# COMPACT_ATOMS: atom_id res chain seq x y z
N MET A 1 2.51 -21.11 12.90
CA MET A 1 1.18 -20.75 12.35
C MET A 1 1.05 -21.39 10.99
N VAL A 2 0.25 -22.46 10.86
CA VAL A 2 0.07 -23.17 9.58
C VAL A 2 -0.97 -22.41 8.77
N LEU A 3 -0.58 -21.82 7.65
CA LEU A 3 -1.51 -21.28 6.67
C LEU A 3 -2.29 -22.48 6.11
N GLY A 4 -3.60 -22.54 6.37
CA GLY A 4 -4.46 -23.50 5.69
C GLY A 4 -4.43 -23.32 4.16
N PRO A 5 -5.01 -24.25 3.37
CA PRO A 5 -4.99 -24.20 1.91
C PRO A 5 -5.44 -22.86 1.33
N ASP A 6 -6.46 -22.24 1.92
CA ASP A 6 -6.96 -20.92 1.54
C ASP A 6 -5.97 -19.79 1.84
N GLY A 7 -5.21 -19.92 2.95
CA GLY A 7 -4.15 -18.98 3.32
C GLY A 7 -2.97 -19.02 2.35
N ILE A 8 -2.61 -20.20 1.86
CA ILE A 8 -1.54 -20.38 0.86
C ILE A 8 -1.96 -19.76 -0.46
N ARG A 9 -3.19 -20.02 -0.93
CA ARG A 9 -3.72 -19.41 -2.16
C ARG A 9 -3.77 -17.88 -2.06
N GLY A 10 -4.28 -17.34 -0.95
CA GLY A 10 -4.33 -15.90 -0.72
C GLY A 10 -2.94 -15.25 -0.66
N LEU A 11 -1.96 -15.96 -0.08
CA LEU A 11 -0.57 -15.52 -0.07
C LEU A 11 0.02 -15.50 -1.48
N ALA A 12 -0.17 -16.56 -2.25
CA ALA A 12 0.30 -16.63 -3.64
C ALA A 12 -0.27 -15.48 -4.49
N ILE A 13 -1.56 -15.19 -4.37
CA ILE A 13 -2.19 -14.04 -5.04
C ILE A 13 -1.51 -12.73 -4.63
N SER A 14 -1.27 -12.54 -3.32
CA SER A 14 -0.66 -11.31 -2.80
C SER A 14 0.77 -11.13 -3.29
N LEU A 15 1.55 -12.22 -3.38
CA LEU A 15 2.90 -12.23 -3.94
C LEU A 15 2.88 -11.92 -5.44
N SER A 16 2.01 -12.57 -6.23
CA SER A 16 1.90 -12.32 -7.67
C SER A 16 1.49 -10.88 -7.97
N VAL A 17 0.50 -10.35 -7.25
CA VAL A 17 0.08 -8.95 -7.39
C VAL A 17 1.19 -8.00 -6.95
N GLY A 18 1.91 -8.32 -5.87
CA GLY A 18 3.08 -7.59 -5.44
C GLY A 18 4.16 -7.53 -6.53
N ALA A 19 4.45 -8.64 -7.21
CA ALA A 19 5.42 -8.68 -8.29
C ALA A 19 5.00 -7.79 -9.48
N ILE A 20 3.74 -7.90 -9.92
CA ILE A 20 3.20 -7.08 -11.01
C ILE A 20 3.25 -5.59 -10.62
N ALA A 21 2.83 -5.25 -9.40
CA ALA A 21 2.89 -3.91 -8.86
C ALA A 21 4.32 -3.37 -8.77
N GLY A 22 5.29 -4.21 -8.40
CA GLY A 22 6.71 -3.87 -8.36
C GLY A 22 7.26 -3.54 -9.74
N CYS A 23 6.98 -4.39 -10.74
CA CYS A 23 7.34 -4.12 -12.14
C CYS A 23 6.70 -2.81 -12.61
N ALA A 24 5.39 -2.64 -12.38
CA ALA A 24 4.68 -1.43 -12.77
C ALA A 24 5.27 -0.18 -12.09
N ALA A 25 5.61 -0.24 -10.81
CA ALA A 25 6.20 0.88 -10.07
C ALA A 25 7.64 1.24 -10.54
N ALA A 26 8.36 0.26 -11.08
CA ALA A 26 9.68 0.45 -11.68
C ALA A 26 9.59 1.14 -13.05
N PHE A 27 8.70 0.69 -13.92
CA PHE A 27 8.64 1.15 -15.32
C PHE A 27 7.67 2.31 -15.58
N LEU A 28 6.57 2.42 -14.83
CA LEU A 28 5.59 3.48 -15.03
C LEU A 28 6.07 4.78 -14.39
N LYS A 29 6.38 5.76 -15.25
CA LYS A 29 6.64 7.15 -14.86
C LYS A 29 5.30 7.90 -14.84
N LEU A 30 4.67 7.97 -13.68
CA LEU A 30 3.52 8.87 -13.49
C LEU A 30 4.03 10.31 -13.42
N GLY A 31 3.78 11.08 -14.49
CA GLY A 31 4.13 12.50 -14.60
C GLY A 31 3.26 13.43 -13.75
N LEU A 32 2.82 13.01 -12.57
CA LEU A 32 1.89 13.76 -11.72
C LEU A 32 2.54 14.95 -11.00
N GLY A 33 3.86 15.11 -11.06
CA GLY A 33 4.60 16.21 -10.44
C GLY A 33 4.59 16.23 -8.90
N LEU A 34 3.74 15.43 -8.25
CA LEU A 34 3.55 15.40 -6.80
C LEU A 34 4.20 14.16 -6.16
N PRO A 35 4.87 14.29 -5.01
CA PRO A 35 5.53 13.17 -4.34
C PRO A 35 4.51 12.20 -3.70
N GLY A 36 4.81 10.91 -3.69
CA GLY A 36 3.95 9.88 -3.08
C GLY A 36 2.90 9.25 -4.00
N HIS A 37 2.71 9.76 -5.23
CA HIS A 37 1.73 9.25 -6.19
C HIS A 37 1.92 7.78 -6.56
N LYS A 38 3.17 7.26 -6.50
CA LYS A 38 3.48 5.86 -6.79
C LYS A 38 2.70 4.89 -5.88
N ALA A 39 2.24 5.34 -4.71
CA ALA A 39 1.36 4.57 -3.82
C ALA A 39 0.10 4.07 -4.53
N ILE A 40 -0.45 4.82 -5.49
CA ILE A 40 -1.60 4.37 -6.26
C ILE A 40 -1.27 3.10 -7.05
N ILE A 41 -0.08 3.03 -7.66
CA ILE A 41 0.34 1.90 -8.52
C ILE A 41 0.55 0.64 -7.69
N TRP A 42 1.26 0.74 -6.57
CA TRP A 42 1.65 -0.47 -5.84
C TRP A 42 0.74 -0.80 -4.68
N MET A 43 0.29 0.21 -3.92
CA MET A 43 -0.45 -0.01 -2.68
C MET A 43 -1.90 -0.39 -2.95
N THR A 44 -2.55 0.22 -3.94
CA THR A 44 -3.93 -0.10 -4.32
C THR A 44 -4.12 -1.58 -4.67
N PRO A 45 -3.37 -2.16 -5.64
CA PRO A 45 -3.57 -3.56 -5.99
C PRO A 45 -3.13 -4.51 -4.87
N VAL A 46 -2.10 -4.18 -4.09
CA VAL A 46 -1.66 -5.01 -2.94
C VAL A 46 -2.72 -5.07 -1.84
N ILE A 47 -3.34 -3.94 -1.47
CA ILE A 47 -4.45 -3.91 -0.50
C ILE A 47 -5.66 -4.65 -1.04
N ALA A 48 -6.02 -4.44 -2.31
CA ALA A 48 -7.13 -5.14 -2.94
C ALA A 48 -6.91 -6.66 -2.96
N ALA A 49 -5.68 -7.12 -3.26
CA ALA A 49 -5.30 -8.53 -3.23
C ALA A 49 -5.43 -9.12 -1.81
N ARG A 50 -4.98 -8.40 -0.77
CA ARG A 50 -5.19 -8.81 0.63
C ARG A 50 -6.67 -8.95 0.96
N LEU A 51 -7.48 -7.97 0.59
CA LEU A 51 -8.90 -7.96 0.89
C LEU A 51 -9.59 -9.13 0.18
N LEU A 52 -9.33 -9.33 -1.12
CA LEU A 52 -9.91 -10.40 -1.93
C LEU A 52 -9.43 -11.80 -1.50
N GLY A 53 -8.13 -11.97 -1.33
CA GLY A 53 -7.48 -13.25 -1.02
C GLY A 53 -7.54 -13.66 0.45
N ARG A 54 -8.02 -12.78 1.34
CA ARG A 54 -8.22 -13.04 2.79
C ARG A 54 -6.98 -13.58 3.54
N CYS A 55 -5.77 -13.34 3.02
CA CYS A 55 -4.52 -13.82 3.65
C CYS A 55 -4.04 -12.85 4.74
N ARG A 56 -3.89 -13.28 5.99
CA ARG A 56 -3.60 -12.38 7.13
C ARG A 56 -2.42 -11.41 6.95
N ILE A 57 -1.38 -11.82 6.23
CA ILE A 57 -0.16 -11.05 5.97
C ILE A 57 -0.04 -10.60 4.49
N GLY A 58 -1.16 -10.56 3.77
CA GLY A 58 -1.17 -10.32 2.32
C GLY A 58 -0.61 -8.96 1.92
N THR A 59 -0.91 -7.89 2.67
CA THR A 59 -0.40 -6.55 2.34
C THR A 59 1.09 -6.48 2.60
N THR A 60 1.55 -7.05 3.71
CA THR A 60 2.97 -7.12 4.09
C THR A 60 3.77 -7.90 3.06
N ALA A 61 3.33 -9.12 2.72
CA ALA A 61 3.98 -9.96 1.73
C ALA A 61 4.01 -9.29 0.36
N GLY A 62 2.87 -8.78 -0.12
CA GLY A 62 2.78 -8.09 -1.40
C GLY A 62 3.63 -6.82 -1.46
N ALA A 63 3.71 -6.05 -0.37
CA ALA A 63 4.55 -4.85 -0.28
C ALA A 63 6.05 -5.19 -0.35
N PHE A 64 6.50 -6.23 0.36
CA PHE A 64 7.87 -6.72 0.26
C PHE A 64 8.17 -7.20 -1.16
N THR A 65 7.32 -8.02 -1.75
CA THR A 65 7.52 -8.50 -3.12
C THR A 65 7.57 -7.34 -4.12
N ALA A 66 6.69 -6.35 -4.00
CA ALA A 66 6.71 -5.16 -4.84
C ALA A 66 8.02 -4.38 -4.68
N ALA A 67 8.53 -4.24 -3.46
CA ALA A 67 9.80 -3.56 -3.23
C ALA A 67 11.00 -4.33 -3.78
N PHE A 68 11.07 -5.65 -3.57
CA PHE A 68 12.15 -6.48 -4.11
C PHE A 68 12.14 -6.52 -5.64
N VAL A 69 10.96 -6.72 -6.25
CA VAL A 69 10.83 -6.73 -7.71
C VAL A 69 11.14 -5.36 -8.28
N SER A 70 10.65 -4.28 -7.68
CA SER A 70 10.98 -2.94 -8.12
C SER A 70 12.48 -2.67 -8.05
N LEU A 71 13.18 -3.12 -7.00
CA LEU A 71 14.64 -3.00 -6.89
C LEU A 71 15.37 -3.84 -7.94
N GLY A 72 14.97 -5.11 -8.10
CA GLY A 72 15.57 -6.04 -9.05
C GLY A 72 15.38 -5.62 -10.52
N SER A 73 14.29 -4.92 -10.83
CA SER A 73 14.02 -4.37 -12.16
C SER A 73 14.67 -3.00 -12.42
N GLY A 74 15.55 -2.52 -11.52
CA GLY A 74 16.24 -1.24 -11.68
C GLY A 74 15.41 0.00 -11.30
N GLY A 75 14.27 -0.20 -10.63
CA GLY A 75 13.45 0.88 -10.10
C GLY A 75 14.08 1.53 -8.88
N ASN A 76 13.98 2.86 -8.80
CA ASN A 76 14.53 3.62 -7.68
C ASN A 76 13.60 3.53 -6.45
N LEU A 77 13.92 2.64 -5.51
CA LEU A 77 13.31 2.63 -4.19
C LEU A 77 13.96 3.70 -3.33
N ALA A 78 13.21 4.74 -3.01
CA ALA A 78 13.68 5.76 -2.07
C ALA A 78 14.08 5.11 -0.73
N GLY A 79 15.35 5.28 -0.34
CA GLY A 79 15.96 4.64 0.84
C GLY A 79 16.68 3.31 0.58
N GLY A 80 16.68 2.80 -0.66
CA GLY A 80 17.34 1.54 -1.02
C GLY A 80 16.88 0.35 -0.17
N LEU A 81 17.77 -0.63 0.03
CA LEU A 81 17.52 -1.80 0.89
C LEU A 81 17.19 -1.41 2.33
N LEU A 82 17.75 -0.31 2.84
CA LEU A 82 17.47 0.21 4.18
C LEU A 82 16.02 0.69 4.35
N GLY A 83 15.33 0.99 3.24
CA GLY A 83 13.91 1.33 3.25
C GLY A 83 12.96 0.13 3.35
N LEU A 84 13.45 -1.10 3.19
CA LEU A 84 12.61 -2.32 3.20
C LEU A 84 11.89 -2.58 4.53
N PRO A 85 12.53 -2.45 5.71
CA PRO A 85 11.84 -2.64 6.98
C PRO A 85 10.63 -1.70 7.14
N LEU A 86 10.73 -0.47 6.65
CA LEU A 86 9.64 0.51 6.69
C LEU A 86 8.52 0.17 5.72
N VAL A 87 8.83 -0.40 4.55
CA VAL A 87 7.81 -0.93 3.63
C VAL A 87 7.08 -2.11 4.27
N GLY A 88 7.80 -3.00 4.95
CA GLY A 88 7.22 -4.10 5.71
C GLY A 88 6.32 -3.61 6.84
N ALA A 89 6.78 -2.64 7.63
CA ALA A 89 5.99 -2.03 8.71
C ALA A 89 4.73 -1.34 8.18
N ALA A 90 4.82 -0.66 7.03
CA ALA A 90 3.68 -0.05 6.35
C ALA A 90 2.64 -1.11 5.93
N GLY A 91 3.08 -2.22 5.34
CA GLY A 91 2.19 -3.35 5.00
C GLY A 91 1.57 -4.01 6.23
N ALA A 92 2.36 -4.21 7.29
CA ALA A 92 1.91 -4.83 8.54
C ALA A 92 0.87 -3.97 9.26
N LEU A 93 1.00 -2.64 9.21
CA LEU A 93 0.01 -1.71 9.75
C LEU A 93 -1.36 -1.90 9.09
N VAL A 94 -1.38 -2.02 7.76
CA VAL A 94 -2.62 -2.22 6.99
C VAL A 94 -3.21 -3.60 7.25
N ASP A 95 -2.38 -4.65 7.28
CA ASP A 95 -2.83 -6.01 7.62
C ASP A 95 -3.43 -6.05 9.04
N ALA A 96 -2.80 -5.43 10.02
CA ALA A 96 -3.30 -5.34 11.39
C ALA A 96 -4.64 -4.58 11.47
N CYS A 97 -4.77 -3.49 10.71
CA CYS A 97 -6.03 -2.74 10.59
C CYS A 97 -7.15 -3.63 10.03
N ILE A 98 -6.90 -4.28 8.89
CA ILE A 98 -7.87 -5.16 8.23
C ILE A 98 -8.26 -6.32 9.15
N LEU A 99 -7.29 -6.98 9.78
CA LEU A 99 -7.55 -8.08 10.72
C LEU A 99 -8.41 -7.64 11.91
N ARG A 100 -8.16 -6.45 12.46
CA ARG A 100 -8.96 -5.90 13.56
C ARG A 100 -10.40 -5.61 13.13
N LEU A 101 -10.59 -5.13 11.91
CA LEU A 101 -11.93 -4.88 11.34
C LEU A 101 -12.68 -6.19 11.05
N GLU A 102 -11.99 -7.19 10.49
CA GLU A 102 -12.51 -8.54 10.26
C GLU A 102 -12.98 -9.17 11.58
N ASN A 103 -12.16 -9.10 12.64
CA ASN A 103 -12.49 -9.65 13.97
C ASN A 103 -13.67 -8.94 14.63
N ARG A 104 -13.88 -7.65 14.35
CA ARG A 104 -15.00 -6.86 14.91
C ARG A 104 -16.27 -6.91 14.05
N LYS A 105 -16.25 -7.61 12.90
CA LYS A 105 -17.35 -7.62 11.92
C LYS A 105 -17.82 -6.20 11.57
N ALA A 106 -16.86 -5.30 11.33
CA ALA A 106 -17.16 -3.90 11.05
C ALA A 106 -18.02 -3.74 9.78
N SER A 107 -18.89 -2.73 9.75
CA SER A 107 -19.68 -2.42 8.55
C SER A 107 -18.79 -2.00 7.37
N ALA A 108 -19.33 -2.10 6.16
CA ALA A 108 -18.60 -1.80 4.93
C ALA A 108 -18.02 -0.37 4.94
N SER A 109 -18.81 0.63 5.31
CA SER A 109 -18.38 2.04 5.37
C SER A 109 -17.22 2.23 6.36
N HIS A 110 -17.31 1.61 7.54
CA HIS A 110 -16.24 1.68 8.54
C HIS A 110 -14.97 1.01 8.04
N THR A 111 -15.09 -0.11 7.33
CA THR A 111 -13.96 -0.82 6.74
C THR A 111 -13.27 0.04 5.68
N ILE A 112 -14.03 0.68 4.79
CA ILE A 112 -13.49 1.55 3.74
C ILE A 112 -12.73 2.72 4.35
N ILE A 113 -13.32 3.43 5.32
CA ILE A 113 -12.69 4.58 5.98
C ILE A 113 -11.43 4.15 6.74
N ALA A 114 -11.51 3.10 7.53
CA ALA A 114 -10.38 2.65 8.35
C ALA A 114 -9.21 2.13 7.51
N VAL A 115 -9.48 1.39 6.42
CA VAL A 115 -8.44 0.95 5.48
C VAL A 115 -7.81 2.15 4.77
N ALA A 116 -8.60 3.15 4.37
CA ALA A 116 -8.06 4.37 3.79
C ALA A 116 -7.13 5.12 4.75
N LEU A 117 -7.52 5.26 6.02
CA LEU A 117 -6.68 5.89 7.03
C LEU A 117 -5.40 5.07 7.33
N ALA A 118 -5.49 3.74 7.37
CA ALA A 118 -4.32 2.88 7.52
C ALA A 118 -3.37 3.01 6.32
N ALA A 119 -3.90 3.09 5.11
CA ALA A 119 -3.14 3.30 3.88
C ALA A 119 -2.47 4.69 3.83
N MET A 120 -3.17 5.74 4.31
CA MET A 120 -2.61 7.07 4.52
C MET A 120 -1.38 7.01 5.45
N LEU A 121 -1.51 6.39 6.62
CA LEU A 121 -0.43 6.24 7.59
C LEU A 121 0.73 5.39 7.04
N ALA A 122 0.41 4.29 6.35
CA ALA A 122 1.39 3.43 5.69
C ALA A 122 2.23 4.20 4.65
N ASN A 123 1.59 5.07 3.87
CA ASN A 123 2.30 5.89 2.91
C ASN A 123 3.15 6.99 3.59
N LEU A 124 2.71 7.52 4.74
CA LEU A 124 3.53 8.43 5.56
C LEU A 124 4.76 7.73 6.17
N ILE A 125 4.64 6.46 6.56
CA ILE A 125 5.80 5.63 6.95
C ILE A 125 6.77 5.48 5.76
N CYS A 126 6.23 5.31 4.55
CA CYS A 126 7.01 5.27 3.31
C CYS A 126 7.58 6.64 2.90
N TYR A 127 7.12 7.74 3.48
CA TYR A 127 7.76 9.04 3.41
C TYR A 127 8.92 9.15 4.40
N ALA A 128 8.76 8.64 5.63
CA ALA A 128 9.82 8.67 6.65
C ALA A 128 11.13 8.02 6.17
N LYS A 129 11.08 6.95 5.36
CA LYS A 129 12.30 6.36 4.77
C LYS A 129 13.09 7.30 3.85
N ARG A 130 12.43 8.29 3.23
CA ARG A 130 13.10 9.34 2.44
C ARG A 130 13.88 10.31 3.31
N LEU A 131 13.47 10.49 4.56
CA LEU A 131 14.15 11.36 5.51
C LEU A 131 15.38 10.68 6.12
N LEU A 132 15.37 9.35 6.22
CA LEU A 132 16.43 8.57 6.88
C LEU A 132 17.65 8.26 6.00
N VAL A 133 17.52 8.34 4.67
CA VAL A 133 18.62 8.07 3.75
C VAL A 133 18.79 9.27 2.83
N PRO A 134 19.94 9.96 2.84
CA PRO A 134 20.18 11.13 2.01
C PRO A 134 20.43 10.68 0.57
N VAL A 135 19.39 10.26 -0.13
CA VAL A 135 19.44 10.10 -1.59
C VAL A 135 19.27 11.49 -2.20
N GLY A 136 20.26 12.35 -1.98
CA GLY A 136 20.30 13.74 -2.43
C GLY A 136 19.12 14.57 -1.96
N ILE A 137 19.35 15.48 -1.02
CA ILE A 137 18.50 16.66 -0.88
C ILE A 137 18.46 17.28 -2.29
N ALA A 138 17.34 17.12 -3.02
CA ALA A 138 17.21 17.77 -4.30
C ALA A 138 17.37 19.27 -4.00
N PRO A 139 18.18 20.04 -4.74
CA PRO A 139 18.54 21.42 -4.38
C PRO A 139 17.34 22.37 -4.18
N HIS A 140 16.13 21.92 -4.54
CA HIS A 140 14.85 22.57 -4.28
C HIS A 140 14.33 22.42 -2.83
N ASP A 141 14.99 21.62 -1.99
CA ASP A 141 14.55 21.25 -0.63
C ASP A 141 15.01 22.25 0.44
N ILE A 142 15.93 23.16 0.10
CA ILE A 142 16.53 24.12 1.05
C ILE A 142 15.75 25.45 1.09
N PHE A 143 14.93 25.74 0.07
CA PHE A 143 14.25 27.03 -0.09
C PHE A 143 12.73 26.91 -0.20
N GLY A 144 12.04 26.64 0.92
CA GLY A 144 10.60 26.89 1.02
C GLY A 144 9.90 26.13 2.13
N SER A 145 9.46 26.85 3.17
CA SER A 145 8.60 26.33 4.26
C SER A 145 7.34 25.60 3.74
N ALA A 146 6.85 25.95 2.55
CA ALA A 146 5.76 25.27 1.87
C ALA A 146 6.08 23.81 1.49
N ALA A 147 7.34 23.49 1.11
CA ALA A 147 7.73 22.14 0.69
C ALA A 147 7.69 21.11 1.82
N VAL A 148 7.93 21.56 3.07
CA VAL A 148 7.90 20.72 4.28
C VAL A 148 6.48 20.23 4.60
N LEU A 149 5.45 21.04 4.31
CA LEU A 149 4.04 20.68 4.50
C LEU A 149 3.42 19.99 3.27
N LEU A 150 3.80 20.39 2.07
CA LEU A 150 3.22 19.86 0.83
C LEU A 150 3.57 18.37 0.61
N ARG A 151 4.80 17.96 0.97
CA ARG A 151 5.26 16.57 0.80
C ARG A 151 4.49 15.56 1.66
N PRO A 152 4.44 15.68 3.00
CA PRO A 152 3.68 14.75 3.83
C PRO A 152 2.20 14.79 3.48
N THR A 153 1.62 15.96 3.18
CA THR A 153 0.22 16.08 2.75
C THR A 153 -0.05 15.31 1.47
N SER A 154 0.84 15.42 0.47
CA SER A 154 0.73 14.66 -0.78
C SER A 154 0.83 13.15 -0.55
N TYR A 155 1.77 12.70 0.28
CA TYR A 155 1.87 11.29 0.69
C TYR A 155 0.61 10.81 1.42
N ALA A 156 0.09 11.59 2.36
CA ALA A 156 -1.14 11.28 3.06
C ALA A 156 -2.31 11.14 2.08
N LEU A 157 -2.49 12.11 1.17
CA LEU A 157 -3.57 12.10 0.18
C LEU A 157 -3.48 10.89 -0.75
N PHE A 158 -2.31 10.60 -1.31
CA PHE A 158 -2.14 9.45 -2.21
C PHE A 158 -2.30 8.11 -1.48
N GLY A 159 -1.89 8.05 -0.21
CA GLY A 159 -2.11 6.87 0.62
C GLY A 159 -3.60 6.65 0.89
N LEU A 160 -4.31 7.72 1.27
CA LEU A 160 -5.75 7.73 1.50
C LEU A 160 -6.52 7.29 0.25
N LEU A 161 -6.20 7.90 -0.90
CA LEU A 161 -6.83 7.58 -2.19
C LEU A 161 -6.61 6.12 -2.59
N ALA A 162 -5.38 5.61 -2.48
CA ALA A 162 -5.08 4.22 -2.77
C ALA A 162 -5.88 3.25 -1.88
N GLY A 163 -5.99 3.54 -0.58
CA GLY A 163 -6.81 2.76 0.34
C GLY A 163 -8.31 2.84 0.05
N LEU A 164 -8.83 4.03 -0.28
CA LEU A 164 -10.22 4.22 -0.69
C LEU A 164 -10.55 3.42 -1.96
N ILE A 165 -9.74 3.55 -3.01
CA ILE A 165 -9.93 2.84 -4.28
C ILE A 165 -9.88 1.33 -4.04
N ALA A 166 -8.90 0.84 -3.30
CA ALA A 166 -8.78 -0.57 -3.00
C ALA A 166 -10.00 -1.09 -2.22
N ALA A 167 -10.35 -0.47 -1.10
CA ALA A 167 -11.43 -0.94 -0.25
C ALA A 167 -12.81 -0.84 -0.93
N ALA A 168 -13.13 0.31 -1.52
CA ALA A 168 -14.39 0.52 -2.22
C ALA A 168 -14.49 -0.38 -3.46
N GLY A 169 -13.43 -0.48 -4.27
CA GLY A 169 -13.38 -1.36 -5.43
C GLY A 169 -13.58 -2.83 -5.06
N THR A 170 -12.95 -3.28 -3.98
CA THR A 170 -13.11 -4.66 -3.49
C THR A 170 -14.54 -4.92 -3.00
N TYR A 171 -15.13 -3.95 -2.30
CA TYR A 171 -16.52 -4.06 -1.83
C TYR A 171 -17.51 -4.13 -2.99
N LEU A 172 -17.38 -3.25 -3.99
CA LEU A 172 -18.22 -3.26 -5.18
C LEU A 172 -18.10 -4.58 -5.95
N PHE A 173 -16.88 -5.12 -6.08
CA PHE A 173 -16.64 -6.41 -6.71
C PHE A 173 -17.34 -7.56 -5.97
N ARG A 174 -17.27 -7.57 -4.64
CA ARG A 174 -17.95 -8.58 -3.80
C ARG A 174 -19.47 -8.46 -3.88
N ARG A 175 -20.01 -7.25 -3.82
CA ARG A 175 -21.45 -6.99 -3.91
C ARG A 175 -22.03 -7.46 -5.24
N ARG A 176 -21.30 -7.29 -6.34
CA ARG A 176 -21.71 -7.83 -7.66
C ARG A 176 -21.74 -9.36 -7.69
N LYS A 177 -20.83 -10.02 -6.98
CA LYS A 177 -20.75 -11.49 -6.95
C LYS A 177 -21.81 -12.12 -6.04
N ASN A 178 -22.12 -11.48 -4.91
CA ASN A 178 -23.09 -11.93 -3.91
C ASN A 178 -24.07 -10.81 -3.52
N PRO A 179 -25.16 -10.59 -4.28
CA PRO A 179 -26.12 -9.52 -3.99
C PRO A 179 -26.90 -9.69 -2.67
N ASN A 180 -26.90 -10.89 -2.08
CA ASN A 180 -27.69 -11.22 -0.88
C ASN A 180 -26.94 -11.06 0.46
N GLU A 181 -25.67 -10.65 0.49
CA GLU A 181 -24.87 -10.52 1.73
C GLU A 181 -24.85 -9.10 2.33
N SER A 182 -25.67 -8.15 1.83
CA SER A 182 -25.61 -6.73 2.23
C SER A 182 -26.75 -6.25 3.14
N SER A 183 -27.34 -7.13 3.95
CA SER A 183 -28.30 -6.79 5.00
C SER A 183 -27.67 -6.93 6.38
#